data_AF-A0AAD0YJW4-F1
#
_entry.id   AF-A0AAD0YJW4-F1
#
_cell.length_a   1.000
_cell.length_b   1.000
_cell.length_c   1.000
_cell.angle_alpha   90.00
_cell.angle_beta   90.00
_cell.angle_gamma   90.00
#
_symmetry.space_group_name_H-M   'P 1'
#
loop_
_entity.id
_entity.type
_entity.pdbx_description
1 polymer ?
#
loop_
_entity_poly.entity_id
_entity_poly.type
_entity_poly.pdbx_seq_one_letter_code
_entity_poly.pdbx_strand_id
1 'polypeptide(L)' 'MKKDQLKTNIEKAAEAHAKETLGEKQESEFKTASKAIKDDFKTGAIWMYNFLKYNTNHG' A
#
# COMPACT_ATOMS: atom_id res chain seq x y z
N MET A 1 -14.68 1.89 9.73
CA MET A 1 -13.54 2.71 9.28
C MET A 1 -13.99 3.54 8.08
N LYS A 2 -13.85 4.88 8.11
CA LYS A 2 -14.22 5.72 6.95
C LYS A 2 -13.30 5.38 5.78
N LYS A 3 -13.82 5.31 4.55
CA LYS A 3 -13.03 4.94 3.34
C LYS A 3 -11.74 5.75 3.21
N ASP A 4 -11.79 7.03 3.58
CA ASP A 4 -10.64 7.94 3.51
C ASP A 4 -9.53 7.58 4.50
N GLN A 5 -9.88 7.00 5.65
CA GLN A 5 -8.91 6.54 6.64
C GLN A 5 -8.21 5.26 6.21
N LEU A 6 -8.91 4.34 5.52
CA LEU A 6 -8.29 3.16 4.92
C LEU A 6 -7.26 3.58 3.86
N LYS A 7 -7.65 4.48 2.96
CA LYS A 7 -6.77 4.99 1.91
C LYS A 7 -5.51 5.63 2.49
N THR A 8 -5.68 6.49 3.50
CA THR A 8 -4.56 7.15 4.20
C THR A 8 -3.62 6.13 4.85
N ASN A 9 -4.16 5.07 5.47
CA ASN A 9 -3.35 4.04 6.10
C ASN A 9 -2.56 3.22 5.07
N ILE A 10 -3.18 2.88 3.94
CA ILE A 10 -2.51 2.17 2.84
C ILE A 10 -1.39 3.04 2.24
N GLU A 11 -1.62 4.34 2.06
CA GLU A 11 -0.60 5.27 1.55
C GLU A 11 0.62 5.34 2.48
N LYS A 12 0.41 5.51 3.78
CA LYS A 12 1.49 5.53 4.77
C LYS A 12 2.26 4.20 4.83
N ALA A 13 1.56 3.07 4.75
CA ALA A 13 2.18 1.75 4.75
C ALA A 13 2.99 1.51 3.46
N ALA A 14 2.49 1.95 2.30
CA ALA A 14 3.21 1.87 1.05
C ALA A 14 4.51 2.71 1.07
N GLU A 15 4.45 3.91 1.66
CA GLU A 15 5.64 4.74 1.86
C GLU A 15 6.68 4.09 2.78
N ALA A 16 6.23 3.53 3.91
CA ALA A 16 7.11 2.81 4.82
C ALA A 16 7.75 1.59 4.13
N HIS A 17 6.96 0.81 3.38
CA HIS A 17 7.44 -0.36 2.66
C HIS A 17 8.47 -0.01 1.58
N ALA A 18 8.26 1.08 0.84
CA ALA A 18 9.23 1.55 -0.15
C ALA A 18 10.55 2.00 0.50
N LYS A 19 10.49 2.67 1.66
CA LYS A 19 11.67 3.05 2.44
C LYS A 19 12.42 1.85 3.00
N GLU A 20 11.70 0.82 3.47
CA GLU A 20 12.32 -0.42 3.96
C GLU A 20 12.98 -1.21 2.83
N THR A 21 12.34 -1.26 1.66
CA THR A 21 12.82 -2.04 0.51
C THR A 21 14.02 -1.39 -0.17
N LEU A 22 13.97 -0.07 -0.39
CA LEU A 22 15.03 0.67 -1.09
C LEU A 22 16.05 1.29 -0.13
N GLY A 23 15.71 1.51 1.14
CA GLY A 23 16.43 2.43 2.01
C GLY A 23 16.05 3.90 1.75
N GLU A 24 16.08 4.73 2.79
CA GLU A 24 15.59 6.11 2.74
C GLU A 24 16.27 6.96 1.66
N LYS A 25 17.58 6.81 1.50
CA LYS A 25 18.35 7.56 0.50
C LYS A 25 17.93 7.18 -0.92
N GLN A 26 17.88 5.88 -1.22
CA GLN A 26 17.58 5.39 -2.57
C GLN A 26 16.10 5.53 -2.92
N GLU A 27 15.20 5.58 -1.94
CA GLU A 27 13.79 5.90 -2.16
C GLU A 27 13.61 7.29 -2.80
N SER A 28 14.41 8.27 -2.36
CA SER A 28 14.40 9.64 -2.89
C SER A 28 15.07 9.77 -4.26
N GLU A 29 16.11 8.96 -4.50
CA GLU A 29 16.91 8.98 -5.73
C GLU A 29 16.23 8.18 -6.86
N PHE A 30 15.64 7.02 -6.55
CA PHE A 30 15.00 6.12 -7.50
C PHE A 30 13.48 6.26 -7.50
N LYS A 31 13.00 7.46 -7.84
CA LYS A 31 11.56 7.80 -7.84
C LYS A 31 10.69 6.82 -8.63
N THR A 32 11.18 6.29 -9.76
CA THR A 32 10.44 5.30 -10.57
C THR A 32 10.30 3.96 -9.85
N ALA A 33 11.38 3.45 -9.24
CA ALA A 33 11.35 2.21 -8.49
C ALA A 33 10.51 2.35 -7.20
N SER A 34 10.69 3.47 -6.48
CA SER A 34 9.87 3.82 -5.31
C SER A 34 8.38 3.86 -5.66
N LYS A 35 8.01 4.48 -6.80
CA LYS A 35 6.63 4.50 -7.28
C LYS A 35 6.10 3.09 -7.58
N ALA A 36 6.87 2.27 -8.29
CA ALA A 36 6.46 0.91 -8.63
C ALA A 36 6.17 0.08 -7.37
N ILE A 37 7.06 0.11 -6.38
CA ILE A 37 6.89 -0.60 -5.10
C ILE A 37 5.65 -0.11 -4.35
N LYS A 38 5.43 1.21 -4.30
CA LYS A 38 4.24 1.79 -3.65
C LYS A 38 2.95 1.36 -4.33
N ASP A 39 2.92 1.34 -5.66
CA ASP A 39 1.74 1.01 -6.45
C ASP A 39 1.41 -0.50 -6.37
N ASP A 40 2.43 -1.36 -6.35
CA ASP A 40 2.25 -2.80 -6.10
C ASP A 40 1.67 -3.08 -4.71
N PHE A 41 2.24 -2.45 -3.67
CA PHE A 41 1.73 -2.57 -2.31
C PHE A 41 0.26 -2.14 -2.20
N LYS A 42 -0.08 -0.97 -2.77
CA LYS A 42 -1.45 -0.44 -2.76
C LYS A 42 -2.43 -1.41 -3.42
N THR A 43 -2.04 -1.97 -4.57
CA THR A 43 -2.86 -2.91 -5.32
C THR A 43 -3.14 -4.17 -4.50
N GLY A 44 -2.10 -4.75 -3.89
CA GLY A 44 -2.25 -5.92 -3.01
C GLY A 44 -3.14 -5.64 -1.79
N ALA A 45 -2.96 -4.49 -1.14
CA ALA A 45 -3.75 -4.10 0.04
C ALA A 45 -5.24 -3.91 -0.30
N ILE A 46 -5.55 -3.27 -1.43
CA ILE A 46 -6.94 -3.10 -1.90
C ILE A 46 -7.57 -4.45 -2.24
N TRP A 47 -6.83 -5.32 -2.92
CA TRP A 47 -7.31 -6.65 -3.26
C TRP A 47 -7.66 -7.45 -2.00
N MET A 48 -6.75 -7.50 -1.02
CA MET A 48 -6.97 -8.22 0.25
C MET A 48 -8.16 -7.65 1.02
N TYR A 49 -8.30 -6.32 1.08
CA TYR A 49 -9.46 -5.69 1.72
C TYR A 49 -10.77 -6.12 1.07
N ASN A 50 -10.85 -6.11 -0.26
CA ASN A 50 -12.05 -6.54 -0.98
C ASN A 50 -12.33 -8.03 -0.79
N PHE A 51 -11.29 -8.87 -0.79
CA PHE A 51 -11.41 -10.30 -0.52
C PHE A 51 -12.00 -10.56 0.87
N LEU A 52 -11.44 -9.93 1.92
CA LEU A 52 -11.95 -10.07 3.29
C LEU A 52 -13.39 -9.56 3.39
N LYS A 53 -13.67 -8.38 2.83
CA LYS A 53 -15.02 -7.80 2.83
C LYS A 53 -16.03 -8.71 2.14
N TYR A 54 -15.68 -9.34 1.02
CA TYR A 54 -16.57 -10.28 0.34
C TYR A 54 -16.90 -11.46 1.25
N ASN A 55 -15.88 -12.12 1.81
CA ASN A 55 -16.05 -13.29 2.66
C ASN A 55 -16.74 -12.99 3.99
N THR A 56 -16.55 -11.80 4.58
CA THR A 56 -17.28 -11.40 5.81
C THR A 56 -18.77 -11.16 5.55
N ASN A 57 -19.15 -10.74 4.34
CA ASN A 57 -20.55 -10.43 4.01
C ASN A 57 -21.31 -11.59 3.36
N HIS A 58 -20.62 -12.69 3.00
CA HIS A 58 -21.20 -13.85 2.32
C HIS A 58 -20.82 -15.18 2.98
N GLY A 59 -20.21 -15.14 4.17
CA GLY A 59 -19.85 -16.29 4.99
C GLY A 59 -20.79 -16.49 6.17
#